data_AF-A0A7J0FST5-F1
#
_entry.id   AF-A0A7J0FST5-F1
#
_cell.length_a   1.000
_cell.length_b   1.000
_cell.length_c   1.000
_cell.angle_alpha   90.00
_cell.angle_beta   90.00
_cell.angle_gamma   90.00
#
_symmetry.space_group_name_H-M   'P 1'
#
loop_
_entity.id
_entity.type
_entity.pdbx_description
1 polymer ?
#
loop_
_entity_poly.entity_id
_entity_poly.type
_entity_poly.pdbx_seq_one_letter_code
_entity_poly.pdbx_strand_id
1 'polypeptide(L)'
;MRTYSLMFAYLSNERAEQLTWALRTLKKWMVEKGASLPSCVMKKCAPMLGLEWKSFNASWHSLINSSTQWSYQQKWEVMREEYQQRFEGVLEYLWETWLHPYKERFIPAWVDTCMHLGSNSSQRAESAHARLKLYLGDTMSSLQTSFEKIHKMLRIQFGDIKKSFDERSLNIPRHQHLHDDIFIQVRCRISLEAMEFISGQLKCAEEASHQLAGRCTCSIKIVYGLPCEHDLAHYRYYSIPIPLQSIDVHWRRLSMHVHGVMKREHDKKNIPCIEILDGMDPHMREHMIDKFFDMADPSQSTVRAPAYNTEHRGRPIGRDEQSRRHIPSFEDASTSGSRITQPTTTSRGRGRCGRRSVVRNPPIHDTYIEKLPVDLQRYISHTVDVQPDGHCGFRAIAALIGYSEEGWSQVRLELIEEIQQNKDLYDQLYPDRNLVATLLFSLNWFEPWAPEMYWMDSMPLGIVIASRYNLVLHTFGENIASCFTHLPLKSPPVPNQERREIAIAHVGNHFVQVFLHPHYPVPPFPTWWCQTFIV
;
A
#
# COMPACT_ATOMS: atom_id res chain seq x y z
N MET A 1 -6.49 -10.92 22.35
CA MET A 1 -5.28 -11.53 22.96
C MET A 1 -4.06 -10.88 22.32
N ARG A 2 -3.19 -10.19 23.09
CA ARG A 2 -1.93 -9.65 22.53
C ARG A 2 -0.90 -10.77 22.54
N THR A 3 -0.41 -11.15 21.38
CA THR A 3 0.69 -12.10 21.19
C THR A 3 1.97 -11.34 20.89
N TYR A 4 3.11 -11.93 21.24
CA TYR A 4 4.45 -11.40 20.96
C TYR A 4 5.36 -12.55 20.55
N SER A 5 6.10 -12.40 19.45
CA SER A 5 7.06 -13.40 18.97
C SER A 5 8.36 -13.30 19.76
N LEU A 6 8.67 -14.32 20.57
CA LEU A 6 9.90 -14.36 21.39
C LEU A 6 11.12 -14.90 20.63
N MET A 7 10.89 -15.80 19.67
CA MET A 7 11.93 -16.46 18.87
C MET A 7 11.27 -17.00 17.59
N PHE A 8 12.02 -17.00 16.48
CA PHE A 8 11.69 -17.76 15.29
C PHE A 8 12.60 -18.99 15.21
N ALA A 9 12.06 -20.14 14.82
CA ALA A 9 12.81 -21.37 14.64
C ALA A 9 12.48 -21.97 13.26
N TYR A 10 13.50 -22.14 12.43
CA TYR A 10 13.37 -22.77 11.13
C TYR A 10 13.49 -24.29 11.29
N LEU A 11 12.46 -25.03 10.91
CA LEU A 11 12.42 -26.49 11.01
C LEU A 11 12.42 -27.11 9.61
N SER A 12 13.22 -28.15 9.42
CA SER A 12 13.29 -28.89 8.15
C SER A 12 12.00 -29.66 7.81
N ASN A 13 11.10 -29.84 8.78
CA ASN A 13 9.76 -30.41 8.64
C ASN A 13 8.96 -30.25 9.95
N GLU A 14 7.62 -30.29 9.86
CA GLU A 14 6.70 -30.22 11.01
C GLU A 14 6.57 -31.57 11.76
N ARG A 15 7.68 -32.27 12.04
CA ARG A 15 7.66 -33.47 12.89
C ARG A 15 7.69 -33.11 14.39
N ALA A 16 7.03 -33.92 15.21
CA ALA A 16 6.95 -33.74 16.66
C ALA A 16 8.33 -33.63 17.34
N GLU A 17 9.33 -34.35 16.85
CA GLU A 17 10.72 -34.31 17.35
C GLU A 17 11.37 -32.93 17.13
N GLN A 18 11.19 -32.35 15.94
CA GLN A 18 11.76 -31.04 15.57
C GLN A 18 11.08 -29.90 16.36
N LEU A 19 9.76 -29.98 16.53
CA LEU A 19 9.00 -29.08 17.42
C LEU A 19 9.47 -29.22 18.88
N THR A 20 9.70 -30.45 19.35
CA THR A 20 10.20 -30.72 20.71
C THR A 20 11.61 -30.17 20.92
N TRP A 21 12.48 -30.30 19.92
CA TRP A 21 13.82 -29.70 19.94
C TRP A 21 13.73 -28.17 20.03
N ALA A 22 12.96 -27.52 19.17
CA ALA A 22 12.82 -26.06 19.16
C ALA A 22 12.31 -25.51 20.50
N LEU A 23 11.29 -26.16 21.09
CA LEU A 23 10.75 -25.79 22.40
C LEU A 23 11.76 -26.01 23.54
N ARG A 24 12.61 -27.05 23.46
CA ARG A 24 13.70 -27.27 24.42
C ARG A 24 14.80 -26.21 24.28
N THR A 25 15.19 -25.87 23.05
CA THR A 25 16.19 -24.82 22.76
C THR A 25 15.71 -23.46 23.25
N LEU A 26 14.46 -23.07 22.95
CA LEU A 26 13.84 -21.85 23.48
C LEU A 26 13.83 -21.86 25.02
N LYS A 27 13.38 -22.96 25.65
CA LYS A 27 13.38 -23.08 27.12
C LYS A 27 14.79 -22.92 27.71
N LYS A 28 15.81 -23.54 27.12
CA LYS A 28 17.20 -23.43 27.56
C LYS A 28 17.71 -21.99 27.46
N TRP A 29 17.53 -21.35 26.31
CA TRP A 29 17.91 -19.96 26.07
C TRP A 29 17.22 -18.98 27.03
N MET A 30 15.92 -19.17 27.30
CA MET A 30 15.19 -18.34 28.26
C MET A 30 15.75 -18.49 29.68
N VAL A 31 16.03 -19.72 30.13
CA VAL A 31 16.64 -19.96 31.45
C VAL A 31 18.05 -19.35 31.53
N GLU A 32 18.87 -19.49 30.49
CA GLU A 32 20.21 -18.88 30.41
C GLU A 32 20.19 -17.34 30.43
N LYS A 33 19.09 -16.72 29.98
CA LYS A 33 18.88 -15.27 30.02
C LYS A 33 18.08 -14.79 31.25
N GLY A 34 17.81 -15.67 32.21
CA GLY A 34 17.00 -15.35 33.41
C GLY A 34 15.54 -15.03 33.10
N ALA A 35 15.04 -15.36 31.91
CA ALA A 35 13.68 -15.09 31.49
C ALA A 35 12.73 -16.23 31.90
N SER A 36 11.62 -15.86 32.56
CA SER A 36 10.54 -16.80 32.88
C SER A 36 9.87 -17.32 31.60
N LEU A 37 9.61 -18.63 31.55
CA LEU A 37 8.88 -19.26 30.44
C LEU A 37 7.54 -18.55 30.14
N PRO A 38 7.14 -18.43 28.86
CA PRO A 38 5.95 -17.69 28.49
C PRO A 38 4.73 -18.52 28.87
N SER A 39 4.11 -18.17 29.98
CA SER A 39 2.76 -18.63 30.29
C SER A 39 1.75 -17.75 29.56
N CYS A 40 0.65 -18.33 29.09
CA CYS A 40 -0.50 -17.51 28.69
C CYS A 40 -1.13 -16.98 29.97
N VAL A 41 -1.16 -15.65 30.14
CA VAL A 41 -1.60 -14.95 31.36
C VAL A 41 -2.78 -15.64 32.03
N MET A 42 -3.87 -15.82 31.28
CA MET A 42 -5.13 -16.33 31.80
C MET A 42 -5.30 -17.86 31.77
N LYS A 43 -4.35 -18.62 31.19
CA LYS A 43 -4.47 -20.08 31.08
C LYS A 43 -4.48 -20.78 32.45
N LYS A 44 -3.80 -20.20 33.45
CA LYS A 44 -3.89 -20.64 34.85
C LYS A 44 -5.18 -20.19 35.54
N CYS A 45 -5.71 -19.02 35.18
CA CYS A 45 -6.89 -18.43 35.81
C CYS A 45 -8.20 -19.13 35.42
N ALA A 46 -8.38 -19.48 34.14
CA ALA A 46 -9.66 -20.01 33.64
C ALA A 46 -10.16 -21.27 34.38
N PRO A 47 -9.31 -22.29 34.70
CA PRO A 47 -9.74 -23.43 35.52
C PRO A 47 -10.10 -23.07 36.96
N MET A 48 -9.47 -22.03 37.53
CA MET A 48 -9.71 -21.58 38.92
C MET A 48 -10.99 -20.76 39.05
N LEU A 49 -11.39 -20.04 37.99
CA LEU A 49 -12.57 -19.16 37.96
C LEU A 49 -13.87 -19.87 37.57
N GLY A 50 -13.79 -21.01 36.88
CA GLY A 50 -14.95 -21.82 36.51
C GLY A 50 -16.03 -21.03 35.76
N LEU A 51 -17.22 -20.92 36.35
CA LEU A 51 -18.36 -20.20 35.78
C LEU A 51 -18.15 -18.67 35.71
N GLU A 52 -17.37 -18.09 36.63
CA GLU A 52 -17.13 -16.64 36.68
C GLU A 52 -16.10 -16.16 35.65
N TRP A 53 -15.41 -17.10 34.97
CA TRP A 53 -14.41 -16.83 33.95
C TRP A 53 -14.80 -15.73 32.96
N LYS A 54 -16.06 -15.72 32.49
CA LYS A 54 -16.53 -14.70 31.52
C LYS A 54 -16.53 -13.29 32.09
N SER A 55 -17.04 -13.11 33.32
CA SER A 55 -17.10 -11.81 33.99
C SER A 55 -15.69 -11.33 34.33
N PHE A 56 -14.91 -12.20 34.98
CA PHE A 56 -13.53 -11.91 35.36
C PHE A 56 -12.66 -11.56 34.14
N ASN A 57 -12.80 -12.27 33.01
CA ASN A 57 -12.05 -11.97 31.79
C ASN A 57 -12.48 -10.64 31.14
N ALA A 58 -13.73 -10.20 31.33
CA ALA A 58 -14.18 -8.87 30.93
C ALA A 58 -13.56 -7.78 31.83
N SER A 59 -13.59 -7.94 33.16
CA SER A 59 -12.92 -7.03 34.11
C SER A 59 -11.42 -6.94 33.86
N TRP A 60 -10.75 -8.08 33.62
CA TRP A 60 -9.35 -8.16 33.19
C TRP A 60 -9.09 -7.39 31.89
N HIS A 61 -9.93 -7.58 30.85
CA HIS A 61 -9.78 -6.83 29.60
C HIS A 61 -10.05 -5.34 29.74
N SER A 62 -10.96 -4.93 30.64
CA SER A 62 -11.19 -3.52 30.98
C SER A 62 -9.96 -2.91 31.67
N LEU A 63 -9.34 -3.66 32.59
CA LEU A 63 -8.13 -3.26 33.32
C LEU A 63 -6.94 -3.05 32.38
N ILE A 64 -6.57 -4.06 31.58
CA ILE A 64 -5.34 -4.01 30.74
C ILE A 64 -5.43 -3.09 29.53
N ASN A 65 -6.62 -2.60 29.19
CA ASN A 65 -6.83 -1.58 28.15
C ASN A 65 -7.09 -0.18 28.76
N SER A 66 -6.71 0.05 30.01
CA SER A 66 -6.77 1.38 30.62
C SER A 66 -5.80 2.34 29.93
N SER A 67 -6.30 3.51 29.54
CA SER A 67 -5.56 4.58 28.87
C SER A 67 -4.75 5.47 29.81
N THR A 68 -5.10 5.52 31.10
CA THR A 68 -4.39 6.31 32.12
C THR A 68 -4.06 5.46 33.35
N GLN A 69 -2.98 5.82 34.06
CA GLN A 69 -2.57 5.11 35.27
C GLN A 69 -3.63 5.21 36.38
N TRP A 70 -4.34 6.33 36.46
CA TRP A 70 -5.47 6.54 37.37
C TRP A 70 -6.66 5.61 37.04
N SER A 71 -7.05 5.51 35.76
CA SER A 71 -8.11 4.58 35.34
C SER A 71 -7.74 3.12 35.60
N TYR A 72 -6.46 2.77 35.43
CA TYR A 72 -5.94 1.46 35.80
C TYR A 72 -6.06 1.20 37.31
N GLN A 73 -5.64 2.15 38.16
CA GLN A 73 -5.70 2.01 39.62
C GLN A 73 -7.14 1.75 40.09
N GLN A 74 -8.08 2.58 39.66
CA GLN A 74 -9.50 2.45 40.01
C GLN A 74 -10.11 1.11 39.56
N LYS A 75 -9.83 0.67 38.32
CA LYS A 75 -10.30 -0.65 37.86
C LYS A 75 -9.62 -1.81 38.60
N TRP A 76 -8.38 -1.65 39.03
CA TRP A 76 -7.69 -2.67 39.82
C TRP A 76 -8.27 -2.77 41.24
N GLU A 77 -8.64 -1.65 41.84
CA GLU A 77 -9.32 -1.60 43.14
C GLU A 77 -10.68 -2.29 43.06
N VAL A 78 -11.54 -1.90 42.12
CA VAL A 78 -12.85 -2.55 41.88
C VAL A 78 -12.68 -4.06 41.61
N MET A 79 -11.73 -4.44 40.75
CA MET A 79 -11.49 -5.85 40.44
C MET A 79 -10.93 -6.65 41.64
N ARG A 80 -10.21 -6.01 42.57
CA ARG A 80 -9.82 -6.65 43.82
C ARG A 80 -11.03 -6.82 44.73
N GLU A 81 -11.81 -5.77 44.97
CA GLU A 81 -13.01 -5.84 45.83
C GLU A 81 -14.01 -6.90 45.37
N GLU A 82 -14.25 -7.02 44.06
CA GLU A 82 -15.19 -7.99 43.47
C GLU A 82 -14.76 -9.46 43.60
N TYR A 83 -13.44 -9.74 43.53
CA TYR A 83 -12.91 -11.10 43.40
C TYR A 83 -12.01 -11.57 44.55
N GLN A 84 -11.50 -10.69 45.43
CA GLN A 84 -10.51 -11.04 46.46
C GLN A 84 -11.01 -12.11 47.43
N GLN A 85 -12.25 -12.00 47.94
CA GLN A 85 -12.78 -12.99 48.89
C GLN A 85 -12.93 -14.41 48.30
N ARG A 86 -12.98 -14.54 46.97
CA ARG A 86 -13.34 -15.79 46.27
C ARG A 86 -12.19 -16.37 45.44
N PHE A 87 -11.29 -15.53 44.96
CA PHE A 87 -10.22 -15.86 44.03
C PHE A 87 -8.91 -15.12 44.33
N GLU A 88 -8.59 -14.92 45.62
CA GLU A 88 -7.35 -14.27 46.09
C GLU A 88 -6.10 -14.76 45.34
N GLY A 89 -5.88 -16.08 45.29
CA GLY A 89 -4.73 -16.67 44.60
C GLY A 89 -4.70 -16.44 43.08
N VAL A 90 -5.83 -16.09 42.44
CA VAL A 90 -5.85 -15.67 41.03
C VAL A 90 -5.38 -14.22 40.91
N LEU A 91 -5.80 -13.33 41.81
CA LEU A 91 -5.38 -11.93 41.85
C LEU A 91 -3.90 -11.80 42.23
N GLU A 92 -3.44 -12.57 43.22
CA GLU A 92 -2.03 -12.67 43.62
C GLU A 92 -1.17 -13.13 42.44
N TYR A 93 -1.55 -14.22 41.76
CA TYR A 93 -0.85 -14.68 40.56
C TYR A 93 -0.80 -13.63 39.46
N LEU A 94 -1.90 -12.91 39.18
CA LEU A 94 -1.91 -11.83 38.19
C LEU A 94 -1.02 -10.66 38.61
N TRP A 95 -1.03 -10.30 39.90
CA TRP A 95 -0.22 -9.22 40.43
C TRP A 95 1.27 -9.56 40.33
N GLU A 96 1.71 -10.62 41.00
CA GLU A 96 3.13 -11.01 41.11
C GLU A 96 3.73 -11.46 39.78
N THR A 97 2.96 -12.16 38.93
CA THR A 97 3.51 -12.71 37.67
C THR A 97 3.45 -11.71 36.51
N TRP A 98 2.49 -10.76 36.51
CA TRP A 98 2.19 -9.97 35.32
C TRP A 98 2.10 -8.46 35.56
N LEU A 99 1.26 -8.02 36.50
CA LEU A 99 0.99 -6.59 36.68
C LEU A 99 2.18 -5.89 37.32
N HIS A 100 2.71 -6.41 38.42
CA HIS A 100 3.87 -5.84 39.10
C HIS A 100 5.13 -5.80 38.21
N PRO A 101 5.59 -6.91 37.58
CA PRO A 101 6.82 -6.90 36.78
C PRO A 101 6.67 -6.36 35.35
N TYR A 102 5.48 -6.41 34.74
CA TYR A 102 5.34 -6.23 33.29
C TYR A 102 4.24 -5.26 32.82
N LYS A 103 3.41 -4.65 33.69
CA LYS A 103 2.35 -3.69 33.27
C LYS A 103 2.85 -2.64 32.26
N GLU A 104 4.06 -2.15 32.47
CA GLU A 104 4.69 -1.09 31.68
C GLU A 104 5.01 -1.50 30.24
N ARG A 105 5.01 -2.82 29.96
CA ARG A 105 5.33 -3.40 28.65
C ARG A 105 4.10 -3.71 27.79
N PHE A 106 2.89 -3.71 28.35
CA PHE A 106 1.69 -4.11 27.61
C PHE A 106 0.40 -3.34 27.92
N ILE A 107 0.33 -2.53 28.98
CA ILE A 107 -0.88 -1.74 29.30
C ILE A 107 -0.75 -0.32 28.69
N PRO A 108 -1.77 0.17 27.94
CA PRO A 108 -1.71 1.47 27.26
C PRO A 108 -1.30 2.65 28.15
N ALA A 109 -1.78 2.70 29.39
CA ALA A 109 -1.40 3.69 30.41
C ALA A 109 0.12 3.89 30.67
N TRP A 110 0.97 2.99 30.17
CA TRP A 110 2.43 3.11 30.17
C TRP A 110 3.04 2.97 28.75
N VAL A 111 2.47 2.11 27.90
CA VAL A 111 2.97 1.84 26.54
C VAL A 111 2.71 2.99 25.56
N ASP A 112 1.57 3.68 25.69
CA ASP A 112 1.12 4.73 24.77
C ASP A 112 1.85 6.07 25.01
N THR A 113 3.11 5.99 25.42
CA THR A 113 4.07 7.09 25.65
C THR A 113 5.01 7.31 24.46
N CYS A 114 4.99 6.42 23.46
CA CYS A 114 5.76 6.53 22.22
C CYS A 114 4.92 6.19 20.98
N MET A 115 5.40 6.59 19.81
CA MET A 115 4.73 6.33 18.53
C MET A 115 4.93 4.88 18.09
N HIS A 116 3.84 4.12 18.06
CA HIS A 116 3.83 2.71 17.63
C HIS A 116 2.71 2.37 16.63
N LEU A 117 1.94 3.37 16.17
CA LEU A 117 0.96 3.25 15.07
C LEU A 117 -0.02 2.07 15.27
N GLY A 118 -0.49 1.87 16.51
CA GLY A 118 -1.36 0.75 16.90
C GLY A 118 -0.73 -0.65 16.87
N SER A 119 0.57 -0.78 16.55
CA SER A 119 1.27 -2.06 16.42
C SER A 119 1.69 -2.64 17.79
N ASN A 120 0.70 -3.06 18.58
CA ASN A 120 0.87 -3.55 19.95
C ASN A 120 0.81 -5.09 20.09
N SER A 121 0.83 -5.85 18.99
CA SER A 121 0.86 -7.33 18.99
C SER A 121 1.40 -7.94 17.68
N SER A 122 1.85 -9.20 17.73
CA SER A 122 2.34 -9.98 16.57
C SER A 122 1.23 -10.52 15.65
N GLN A 123 -0.04 -10.16 15.87
CA GLN A 123 -1.17 -10.62 15.05
C GLN A 123 -0.99 -10.35 13.55
N ARG A 124 -0.28 -9.27 13.17
CA ARG A 124 0.06 -8.97 11.76
C ARG A 124 0.98 -10.04 11.15
N ALA A 125 1.96 -10.53 11.90
CA ALA A 125 2.84 -11.62 11.44
C ALA A 125 2.13 -12.98 11.41
N GLU A 126 1.31 -13.26 12.43
CA GLU A 126 0.53 -14.50 12.52
C GLU A 126 -0.51 -14.62 11.39
N SER A 127 -1.23 -13.53 11.11
CA SER A 127 -2.20 -13.48 10.00
C SER A 127 -1.54 -13.56 8.63
N ALA A 128 -0.37 -12.93 8.44
CA ALA A 128 0.42 -13.08 7.21
C ALA A 128 0.89 -14.53 7.01
N HIS A 129 1.37 -15.19 8.06
CA HIS A 129 1.79 -16.59 8.03
C HIS A 129 0.61 -17.55 7.77
N ALA A 130 -0.54 -17.34 8.42
CA ALA A 130 -1.75 -18.12 8.17
C ALA A 130 -2.24 -17.96 6.72
N ARG A 131 -2.23 -16.72 6.20
CA ARG A 131 -2.56 -16.43 4.80
C ARG A 131 -1.59 -17.11 3.84
N LEU A 132 -0.29 -17.09 4.12
CA LEU A 132 0.71 -17.81 3.32
C LEU A 132 0.46 -19.32 3.30
N LYS A 133 0.16 -19.94 4.46
CA LYS A 133 -0.17 -21.37 4.53
C LYS A 133 -1.39 -21.74 3.68
N LEU A 134 -2.44 -20.91 3.66
CA LEU A 134 -3.62 -21.12 2.80
C LEU A 134 -3.26 -21.13 1.30
N TYR A 135 -2.33 -20.29 0.86
CA TYR A 135 -1.89 -20.26 -0.54
C TYR A 135 -0.95 -21.43 -0.90
N LEU A 136 -0.08 -21.85 0.04
CA LEU A 136 0.82 -22.98 -0.16
C LEU A 136 0.08 -24.32 -0.24
N GLY A 137 -0.93 -24.55 0.61
CA GLY A 137 -1.69 -25.80 0.64
C GLY A 137 -0.82 -26.98 1.10
N ASP A 138 -0.91 -28.12 0.39
CA ASP A 138 -0.22 -29.36 0.80
C ASP A 138 1.31 -29.29 0.77
N THR A 139 1.89 -30.00 1.75
CA THR A 139 3.33 -30.11 2.01
C THR A 139 4.13 -30.85 0.94
N MET A 140 3.46 -31.50 -0.02
CA MET A 140 4.07 -32.26 -1.12
C MET A 140 4.22 -31.43 -2.42
N SER A 141 4.09 -30.10 -2.35
CA SER A 141 4.24 -29.22 -3.52
C SER A 141 5.71 -28.98 -3.89
N SER A 142 5.99 -28.92 -5.20
CA SER A 142 7.35 -28.62 -5.71
C SER A 142 7.74 -27.17 -5.39
N LEU A 143 9.05 -26.88 -5.34
CA LEU A 143 9.56 -25.52 -5.11
C LEU A 143 9.00 -24.52 -6.14
N GLN A 144 8.92 -24.91 -7.43
CA GLN A 144 8.33 -24.09 -8.48
C GLN A 144 6.85 -23.80 -8.19
N THR A 145 6.06 -24.82 -7.86
CA THR A 145 4.63 -24.65 -7.53
C THR A 145 4.43 -23.76 -6.29
N SER A 146 5.29 -23.90 -5.28
CA SER A 146 5.29 -23.04 -4.10
C SER A 146 5.64 -21.58 -4.44
N PHE A 147 6.64 -21.36 -5.29
CA PHE A 147 7.00 -20.03 -5.78
C PHE A 147 5.87 -19.37 -6.58
N GLU A 148 5.24 -20.09 -7.52
CA GLU A 148 4.09 -19.60 -8.30
C GLU A 148 2.92 -19.21 -7.38
N LYS A 149 2.64 -20.01 -6.33
CA LYS A 149 1.63 -19.72 -5.30
C LYS A 149 1.97 -18.48 -4.48
N ILE A 150 3.22 -18.33 -4.03
CA ILE A 150 3.72 -17.16 -3.29
C ILE A 150 3.62 -15.90 -4.17
N HIS A 151 4.10 -15.98 -5.42
CA HIS A 151 4.05 -14.89 -6.37
C HIS A 151 2.60 -14.45 -6.66
N LYS A 152 1.68 -15.40 -6.84
CA LYS A 152 0.24 -15.11 -6.96
C LYS A 152 -0.32 -14.42 -5.71
N MET A 153 0.02 -14.92 -4.51
CA MET A 153 -0.39 -14.29 -3.24
C MET A 153 0.10 -12.84 -3.15
N LEU A 154 1.37 -12.59 -3.46
CA LEU A 154 1.97 -11.26 -3.42
C LEU A 154 1.36 -10.32 -4.45
N ARG A 155 1.06 -10.81 -5.67
CA ARG A 155 0.36 -10.01 -6.69
C ARG A 155 -1.07 -9.63 -6.28
N ILE A 156 -1.79 -10.53 -5.62
CA ILE A 156 -3.13 -10.24 -5.07
C ILE A 156 -3.03 -9.20 -3.96
N GLN A 157 -2.14 -9.40 -2.97
CA GLN A 157 -1.92 -8.42 -1.89
C GLN A 157 -1.48 -7.05 -2.42
N PHE A 158 -0.61 -7.00 -3.44
CA PHE A 158 -0.22 -5.76 -4.09
C PHE A 158 -1.41 -5.09 -4.77
N GLY A 159 -2.25 -5.86 -5.48
CA GLY A 159 -3.50 -5.39 -6.07
C GLY A 159 -4.46 -4.83 -5.04
N ASP A 160 -4.69 -5.53 -3.92
CA ASP A 160 -5.55 -5.09 -2.81
C ASP A 160 -5.04 -3.79 -2.18
N ILE A 161 -3.73 -3.66 -1.95
CA ILE A 161 -3.12 -2.45 -1.39
C ILE A 161 -3.24 -1.29 -2.39
N LYS A 162 -2.88 -1.50 -3.66
CA LYS A 162 -3.03 -0.47 -4.70
C LYS A 162 -4.49 -0.01 -4.81
N LYS A 163 -5.43 -0.95 -4.88
CA LYS A 163 -6.88 -0.69 -4.86
C LYS A 163 -7.32 0.13 -3.64
N SER A 164 -6.73 -0.12 -2.46
CA SER A 164 -7.02 0.66 -1.23
C SER A 164 -6.46 2.08 -1.25
N PHE A 165 -5.39 2.34 -2.00
CA PHE A 165 -4.88 3.69 -2.23
C PHE A 165 -5.75 4.39 -3.27
N ASP A 166 -5.85 3.82 -4.47
CA ASP A 166 -6.54 4.42 -5.62
C ASP A 166 -8.03 4.66 -5.30
N GLU A 167 -8.83 3.61 -5.09
CA GLU A 167 -10.29 3.73 -4.98
C GLU A 167 -10.75 4.42 -3.69
N ARG A 168 -10.00 4.27 -2.58
CA ARG A 168 -10.49 4.64 -1.24
C ARG A 168 -9.78 5.81 -0.58
N SER A 169 -8.54 6.11 -0.99
CA SER A 169 -7.73 7.15 -0.34
C SER A 169 -7.40 8.31 -1.29
N LEU A 170 -7.28 8.06 -2.60
CA LEU A 170 -6.92 9.06 -3.61
C LEU A 170 -8.14 9.61 -4.37
N ASN A 171 -9.12 8.76 -4.73
CA ASN A 171 -10.10 9.13 -5.76
C ASN A 171 -11.49 9.50 -5.24
N ILE A 172 -11.84 9.12 -4.00
CA ILE A 172 -13.18 9.33 -3.45
C ILE A 172 -13.09 10.05 -2.10
N PRO A 173 -13.16 11.39 -2.08
CA PRO A 173 -13.50 12.11 -0.86
C PRO A 173 -14.91 11.69 -0.43
N ARG A 174 -15.08 11.26 0.83
CA ARG A 174 -16.44 11.00 1.35
C ARG A 174 -17.24 12.30 1.29
N HIS A 175 -18.52 12.22 0.93
CA HIS A 175 -19.41 13.39 0.79
C HIS A 175 -19.39 14.32 2.03
N GLN A 176 -19.27 13.75 3.24
CA GLN A 176 -19.14 14.49 4.50
C GLN A 176 -17.87 15.36 4.64
N HIS A 177 -16.83 15.13 3.82
CA HIS A 177 -15.57 15.88 3.82
C HIS A 177 -15.39 16.78 2.59
N LEU A 178 -16.32 16.73 1.62
CA LEU A 178 -16.27 17.58 0.43
C LEU A 178 -16.61 19.04 0.74
N HIS A 179 -17.49 19.26 1.71
CA HIS A 179 -18.08 20.57 2.04
C HIS A 179 -17.51 21.21 3.32
N ASP A 180 -16.52 20.58 3.96
CA ASP A 180 -15.88 21.14 5.14
C ASP A 180 -14.41 21.48 4.85
N ASP A 181 -14.14 22.78 4.76
CA ASP A 181 -12.83 23.34 4.41
C ASP A 181 -11.72 22.93 5.39
N ILE A 182 -12.06 22.47 6.60
CA ILE A 182 -11.06 21.96 7.55
C ILE A 182 -10.27 20.79 6.96
N PHE A 183 -10.87 20.01 6.03
CA PHE A 183 -10.23 18.88 5.37
C PHE A 183 -9.50 19.22 4.06
N ILE A 184 -9.53 20.48 3.58
CA ILE A 184 -9.10 20.82 2.21
C ILE A 184 -7.63 20.45 1.90
N GLN A 185 -6.75 20.47 2.89
CA GLN A 185 -5.32 20.12 2.76
C GLN A 185 -5.01 18.62 2.93
N VAL A 186 -5.92 17.84 3.51
CA VAL A 186 -5.71 16.41 3.84
C VAL A 186 -6.56 15.45 3.01
N ARG A 187 -7.68 15.92 2.45
CA ARG A 187 -8.50 15.17 1.49
C ARG A 187 -7.63 14.67 0.33
N CYS A 188 -7.78 13.40 -0.02
CA CYS A 188 -7.01 12.72 -1.07
C CYS A 188 -5.47 12.69 -0.87
N ARG A 189 -4.96 13.02 0.33
CA ARG A 189 -3.51 13.11 0.64
C ARG A 189 -3.07 12.27 1.85
N ILE A 190 -4.01 11.64 2.53
CA ILE A 190 -3.77 10.71 3.65
C ILE A 190 -4.63 9.45 3.47
N SER A 191 -4.29 8.36 4.16
CA SER A 191 -5.06 7.13 4.07
C SER A 191 -6.46 7.28 4.66
N LEU A 192 -7.41 6.49 4.15
CA LEU A 192 -8.79 6.47 4.65
C LEU A 192 -8.85 6.18 6.16
N GLU A 193 -7.98 5.32 6.69
CA GLU A 193 -7.88 5.02 8.12
C GLU A 193 -7.53 6.28 8.94
N ALA A 194 -6.60 7.11 8.47
CA ALA A 194 -6.25 8.37 9.12
C ALA A 194 -7.40 9.39 9.04
N MET A 195 -8.12 9.45 7.91
CA MET A 195 -9.35 10.24 7.80
C MET A 195 -10.41 9.80 8.82
N GLU A 196 -10.57 8.50 9.07
CA GLU A 196 -11.51 7.98 10.07
C GLU A 196 -11.12 8.35 11.50
N PHE A 197 -9.84 8.20 11.87
CA PHE A 197 -9.33 8.65 13.17
C PHE A 197 -9.56 10.15 13.40
N ILE A 198 -9.22 10.99 12.42
CA ILE A 198 -9.42 12.44 12.48
C ILE A 198 -10.91 12.78 12.56
N SER A 199 -11.76 12.09 11.79
CA SER A 199 -13.22 12.29 11.82
C SER A 199 -13.83 11.96 13.19
N GLY A 200 -13.32 10.92 13.86
CA GLY A 200 -13.71 10.58 15.22
C GLY A 200 -13.30 11.66 16.22
N GLN A 201 -12.06 12.15 16.13
CA GLN A 201 -11.55 13.23 16.99
C GLN A 201 -12.26 14.57 16.77
N LEU A 202 -12.68 14.89 15.53
CA LEU A 202 -13.41 16.13 15.24
C LEU A 202 -14.78 16.15 15.94
N LYS A 203 -15.49 15.01 15.97
CA LYS A 203 -16.76 14.90 16.71
C LYS A 203 -16.57 15.11 18.21
N CYS A 204 -15.54 14.49 18.80
CA CYS A 204 -15.18 14.72 20.21
C CYS A 204 -14.84 16.20 20.49
N ALA A 205 -14.18 16.88 19.54
CA ALA A 205 -13.86 18.31 19.64
C ALA A 205 -15.09 19.22 19.59
N GLU A 206 -16.12 18.84 18.83
CA GLU A 206 -17.41 19.57 18.76
C GLU A 206 -18.27 19.38 20.02
N GLU A 207 -18.10 18.24 20.72
CA GLU A 207 -18.81 17.92 21.97
C GLU A 207 -18.12 18.49 23.23
N ALA A 208 -16.85 18.90 23.14
CA ALA A 208 -16.02 19.31 24.28
C ALA A 208 -15.94 20.82 24.51
N SER A 209 -16.34 21.29 25.70
CA SER A 209 -16.17 22.69 26.12
C SER A 209 -14.69 23.10 26.17
N HIS A 210 -14.33 24.13 25.39
CA HIS A 210 -12.93 24.55 25.15
C HIS A 210 -12.07 24.72 26.42
N GLN A 211 -11.06 23.86 26.58
CA GLN A 211 -9.89 24.10 27.44
C GLN A 211 -8.63 24.29 26.59
N LEU A 212 -8.44 25.51 26.09
CA LEU A 212 -7.24 25.93 25.35
C LEU A 212 -6.11 26.33 26.33
N ALA A 213 -5.52 25.36 27.01
CA ALA A 213 -4.35 25.61 27.87
C ALA A 213 -3.41 24.39 28.02
N GLY A 214 -2.32 24.35 27.25
CA GLY A 214 -1.18 23.47 27.50
C GLY A 214 -0.70 22.64 26.32
N ARG A 215 0.41 21.91 26.51
CA ARG A 215 0.87 20.87 25.58
C ARG A 215 -0.01 19.64 25.75
N CYS A 216 -0.92 19.37 24.82
CA CYS A 216 -1.71 18.14 24.84
C CYS A 216 -0.81 16.89 24.79
N THR A 217 -1.04 15.96 25.71
CA THR A 217 -0.40 14.64 25.80
C THR A 217 -1.35 13.53 25.32
N CYS A 218 -2.22 13.86 24.37
CA CYS A 218 -3.34 13.02 23.96
C CYS A 218 -2.83 11.79 23.20
N SER A 219 -3.28 10.59 23.58
CA SER A 219 -2.72 9.33 23.08
C SER A 219 -2.74 9.21 21.56
N ILE A 220 -3.74 9.77 20.87
CA ILE A 220 -3.78 9.74 19.39
C ILE A 220 -2.61 10.45 18.72
N LYS A 221 -2.14 11.55 19.34
CA LYS A 221 -1.00 12.34 18.85
C LYS A 221 0.32 11.63 19.11
N ILE A 222 0.45 11.00 20.28
CA ILE A 222 1.66 10.28 20.69
C ILE A 222 1.78 8.94 19.94
N VAL A 223 0.73 8.13 19.94
CA VAL A 223 0.72 6.75 19.41
C VAL A 223 0.65 6.70 17.90
N TYR A 224 -0.22 7.53 17.30
CA TYR A 224 -0.50 7.49 15.87
C TYR A 224 0.09 8.66 15.10
N GLY A 225 0.58 9.72 15.75
CA GLY A 225 1.08 10.91 15.04
C GLY A 225 -0.01 11.63 14.24
N LEU A 226 -1.24 11.67 14.80
CA LEU A 226 -2.41 12.33 14.21
C LEU A 226 -2.90 13.49 15.09
N PRO A 227 -3.53 14.53 14.51
CA PRO A 227 -4.19 15.59 15.27
C PRO A 227 -5.21 15.02 16.26
N CYS A 228 -5.17 15.50 17.49
CA CYS A 228 -6.18 15.16 18.49
C CYS A 228 -7.36 16.13 18.47
N GLU A 229 -8.41 15.82 19.23
CA GLU A 229 -9.57 16.70 19.46
C GLU A 229 -9.17 18.16 19.83
N HIS A 230 -8.11 18.35 20.63
CA HIS A 230 -7.63 19.69 21.02
C HIS A 230 -6.96 20.43 19.85
N ASP A 231 -6.19 19.74 19.01
CA ASP A 231 -5.61 20.32 17.79
C ASP A 231 -6.71 20.68 16.79
N LEU A 232 -7.72 19.81 16.65
CA LEU A 232 -8.85 20.02 15.73
C LEU A 232 -9.77 21.14 16.20
N ALA A 233 -10.06 21.25 17.50
CA ALA A 233 -10.78 22.38 18.09
C ALA A 233 -10.03 23.71 17.83
N HIS A 234 -8.70 23.70 17.98
CA HIS A 234 -7.84 24.84 17.71
C HIS A 234 -7.87 25.25 16.23
N TYR A 235 -7.75 24.29 15.31
CA TYR A 235 -7.85 24.53 13.86
C TYR A 235 -9.23 25.07 13.47
N ARG A 236 -10.31 24.50 14.03
CA ARG A 236 -11.69 24.95 13.79
C ARG A 236 -11.94 26.38 14.31
N TYR A 237 -11.45 26.70 15.50
CA TYR A 237 -11.61 28.02 16.12
C TYR A 237 -10.96 29.15 15.30
N TYR A 238 -9.78 28.91 14.74
CA TYR A 238 -9.07 29.89 13.89
C TYR A 238 -9.37 29.75 12.39
N SER A 239 -10.32 28.89 11.99
CA SER A 239 -10.63 28.58 10.58
C SER A 239 -9.40 28.15 9.74
N ILE A 240 -8.47 27.43 10.37
CA ILE A 240 -7.26 26.90 9.74
C ILE A 240 -7.55 25.47 9.26
N PRO A 241 -7.28 25.11 7.99
CA PRO A 241 -7.33 23.72 7.55
C PRO A 241 -6.34 22.82 8.31
N ILE A 242 -6.66 21.54 8.51
CA ILE A 242 -5.75 20.58 9.15
C ILE A 242 -4.41 20.57 8.37
N PRO A 243 -3.29 21.02 8.96
CA PRO A 243 -2.03 21.11 8.23
C PRO A 243 -1.51 19.72 7.90
N LEU A 244 -1.14 19.46 6.65
CA LEU A 244 -0.66 18.14 6.23
C LEU A 244 0.61 17.70 6.99
N GLN A 245 1.41 18.64 7.48
CA GLN A 245 2.60 18.42 8.30
C GLN A 245 2.27 17.97 9.74
N SER A 246 1.04 18.17 10.22
CA SER A 246 0.58 17.70 11.54
C SER A 246 0.27 16.20 11.59
N ILE A 247 0.37 15.52 10.44
CA ILE A 247 0.08 14.09 10.24
C ILE A 247 1.39 13.35 9.94
N ASP A 248 1.64 12.24 10.63
CA ASP A 248 2.85 11.44 10.41
C ASP A 248 2.97 10.92 8.96
N VAL A 249 4.21 10.77 8.49
CA VAL A 249 4.52 10.32 7.11
C VAL A 249 3.94 8.94 6.80
N HIS A 250 3.73 8.08 7.82
CA HIS A 250 3.08 6.79 7.67
C HIS A 250 1.71 6.89 6.98
N TRP A 251 0.89 7.86 7.38
CA TRP A 251 -0.47 8.04 6.88
C TRP A 251 -0.53 8.77 5.53
N ARG A 252 0.50 9.56 5.23
CA ARG A 252 0.66 10.27 3.95
C ARG A 252 1.16 9.37 2.82
N ARG A 253 1.66 8.17 3.13
CA ARG A 253 2.25 7.25 2.14
C ARG A 253 1.18 6.45 1.39
N LEU A 254 0.59 7.09 0.38
CA LEU A 254 -0.39 6.49 -0.55
C LEU A 254 0.24 5.84 -1.78
N SER A 255 1.49 5.38 -1.70
CA SER A 255 2.12 4.65 -2.81
C SER A 255 3.11 3.57 -2.35
N MET A 256 3.15 2.50 -3.14
CA MET A 256 4.12 1.40 -3.00
C MET A 256 5.48 1.74 -3.64
N HIS A 257 5.56 2.81 -4.43
CA HIS A 257 6.79 3.28 -5.07
C HIS A 257 7.82 3.71 -4.02
N VAL A 258 8.88 2.91 -3.86
CA VAL A 258 9.95 3.22 -2.91
C VAL A 258 10.94 4.19 -3.52
N HIS A 259 10.59 5.47 -3.47
CA HIS A 259 11.51 6.56 -3.79
C HIS A 259 12.72 6.48 -2.85
N GLY A 260 13.93 6.46 -3.40
CA GLY A 260 15.15 6.60 -2.60
C GLY A 260 15.65 5.35 -1.86
N VAL A 261 15.21 4.13 -2.20
CA VAL A 261 16.12 2.99 -1.97
C VAL A 261 17.25 3.14 -2.98
N MET A 262 18.32 3.81 -2.56
CA MET A 262 19.63 3.47 -3.10
C MET A 262 19.72 1.95 -3.07
N LYS A 263 20.05 1.34 -4.21
CA LYS A 263 20.56 -0.02 -4.22
C LYS A 263 21.79 -0.02 -3.30
N ARG A 264 21.59 -0.29 -2.00
CA ARG A 264 22.57 -1.05 -1.26
C ARG A 264 22.79 -2.25 -2.15
N GLU A 265 23.98 -2.35 -2.71
CA GLU A 265 24.43 -3.59 -3.32
C GLU A 265 24.06 -4.67 -2.31
N HIS A 266 23.12 -5.54 -2.69
CA HIS A 266 22.67 -6.56 -1.77
C HIS A 266 23.83 -7.51 -1.66
N ASP A 267 24.65 -7.26 -0.64
CA ASP A 267 25.75 -8.09 -0.22
C ASP A 267 25.18 -9.49 -0.13
N LYS A 268 25.52 -10.35 -1.11
CA LYS A 268 24.98 -11.71 -1.25
C LYS A 268 25.22 -12.58 0.01
N LYS A 269 25.98 -12.03 0.95
CA LYS A 269 26.42 -12.55 2.25
C LYS A 269 25.50 -12.20 3.44
N ASN A 270 24.49 -11.34 3.29
CA ASN A 270 23.67 -10.82 4.41
C ASN A 270 22.14 -11.02 4.28
N ILE A 271 21.68 -12.03 3.52
CA ILE A 271 20.26 -12.42 3.47
C ILE A 271 20.00 -13.60 4.43
N PRO A 272 18.94 -13.61 5.26
CA PRO A 272 18.65 -14.72 6.19
C PRO A 272 18.52 -16.12 5.56
N CYS A 273 18.29 -16.21 4.24
CA CYS A 273 18.32 -17.48 3.50
C CYS A 273 19.69 -18.19 3.56
N ILE A 274 20.77 -17.47 3.90
CA ILE A 274 22.13 -18.01 4.00
C ILE A 274 22.26 -18.94 5.21
N GLU A 275 21.57 -18.66 6.32
CA GLU A 275 21.56 -19.50 7.53
C GLU A 275 20.96 -20.89 7.26
N ILE A 276 20.04 -21.01 6.29
CA ILE A 276 19.44 -22.29 5.85
C ILE A 276 20.49 -23.18 5.16
N LEU A 277 21.60 -22.61 4.70
CA LEU A 277 22.68 -23.30 3.99
C LEU A 277 23.93 -23.52 4.86
N ASP A 278 23.89 -23.18 6.15
CA ASP A 278 24.99 -23.54 7.07
C ASP A 278 25.05 -25.05 7.30
N GLY A 279 26.26 -25.61 7.17
CA GLY A 279 26.51 -27.05 7.16
C GLY A 279 26.62 -27.67 5.77
N MET A 280 26.35 -26.93 4.69
CA MET A 280 26.67 -27.35 3.33
C MET A 280 28.12 -27.02 2.96
N ASP A 281 28.68 -27.79 2.02
CA ASP A 281 29.98 -27.50 1.41
C ASP A 281 30.02 -26.06 0.85
N PRO A 282 31.11 -25.29 1.09
CA PRO A 282 31.18 -23.88 0.69
C PRO A 282 30.93 -23.63 -0.81
N HIS A 283 31.46 -24.47 -1.71
CA HIS A 283 31.25 -24.32 -3.15
C HIS A 283 29.83 -24.69 -3.56
N MET A 284 29.25 -25.73 -2.95
CA MET A 284 27.85 -26.10 -3.19
C MET A 284 26.89 -25.00 -2.70
N ARG A 285 27.18 -24.38 -1.55
CA ARG A 285 26.43 -23.26 -0.98
C ARG A 285 26.45 -22.04 -1.92
N GLU A 286 27.62 -21.64 -2.37
CA GLU A 286 27.80 -20.49 -3.27
C GLU A 286 27.08 -20.71 -4.62
N HIS A 287 27.25 -21.88 -5.24
CA HIS A 287 26.54 -22.26 -6.47
C HIS A 287 25.02 -22.32 -6.31
N MET A 288 24.49 -22.76 -5.16
CA MET A 288 23.04 -22.72 -4.92
C MET A 288 22.54 -21.30 -4.67
N ILE A 289 23.28 -20.45 -3.95
CA ILE A 289 22.94 -19.04 -3.77
C ILE A 289 22.82 -18.34 -5.12
N ASP A 290 23.80 -18.52 -6.01
CA ASP A 290 23.75 -17.96 -7.35
C ASP A 290 22.58 -18.51 -8.16
N LYS A 291 22.28 -19.82 -8.11
CA LYS A 291 21.07 -20.36 -8.75
C LYS A 291 19.76 -19.82 -8.18
N PHE A 292 19.68 -19.53 -6.89
CA PHE A 292 18.50 -18.89 -6.30
C PHE A 292 18.33 -17.45 -6.79
N PHE A 293 19.43 -16.70 -6.97
CA PHE A 293 19.38 -15.37 -7.57
C PHE A 293 19.03 -15.41 -9.07
N ASP A 294 19.61 -16.32 -9.85
CA ASP A 294 19.27 -16.54 -11.26
C ASP A 294 17.79 -16.90 -11.49
N MET A 295 17.18 -17.65 -10.55
CA MET A 295 15.75 -17.97 -10.60
C MET A 295 14.86 -16.79 -10.16
N ALA A 296 15.35 -15.92 -9.27
CA ALA A 296 14.62 -14.76 -8.78
C ALA A 296 14.69 -13.55 -9.73
N ASP A 297 15.80 -13.39 -10.45
CA ASP A 297 16.00 -12.41 -11.51
C ASP A 297 16.56 -13.09 -12.79
N PRO A 298 15.67 -13.54 -13.69
CA PRO A 298 16.07 -14.19 -14.94
C PRO A 298 16.90 -13.29 -15.89
N SER A 299 16.96 -11.97 -15.65
CA SER A 299 17.79 -11.06 -16.45
C SER A 299 19.29 -11.15 -16.13
N GLN A 300 19.63 -11.69 -14.96
CA GLN A 300 21.03 -11.95 -14.53
C GLN A 300 21.53 -13.34 -14.95
N SER A 301 20.62 -14.26 -15.30
CA SER A 301 20.99 -15.67 -15.51
C SER A 301 21.80 -15.89 -16.79
N THR A 302 22.90 -16.63 -16.65
CA THR A 302 23.73 -17.08 -17.78
C THR A 302 23.17 -18.33 -18.49
N VAL A 303 22.15 -18.98 -17.91
CA VAL A 303 21.63 -20.26 -18.39
C VAL A 303 20.55 -20.06 -19.47
N ARG A 304 20.95 -20.15 -20.74
CA ARG A 304 19.99 -20.21 -21.86
C ARG A 304 19.33 -21.59 -21.94
N ALA A 305 18.04 -21.60 -22.35
CA ALA A 305 17.31 -22.84 -22.60
C ALA A 305 18.02 -23.69 -23.69
N PRO A 306 18.12 -25.03 -23.54
CA PRO A 306 18.73 -25.88 -24.54
C PRO A 306 17.99 -25.78 -25.89
N ALA A 307 18.74 -25.71 -26.99
CA ALA A 307 18.15 -25.88 -28.31
C ALA A 307 17.54 -27.28 -28.42
N TYR A 308 16.28 -27.37 -28.86
CA TYR A 308 15.64 -28.67 -29.05
C TYR A 308 16.30 -29.41 -30.22
N ASN A 309 16.75 -30.64 -29.99
CA ASN A 309 17.02 -31.57 -31.08
C ASN A 309 15.77 -32.43 -31.30
N THR A 310 15.13 -32.27 -32.45
CA THR A 310 14.15 -33.25 -32.95
C THR A 310 14.89 -34.49 -33.42
N GLU A 311 14.69 -35.60 -32.69
CA GLU A 311 15.02 -37.02 -32.97
C GLU A 311 15.63 -37.65 -31.69
N HIS A 312 15.24 -38.83 -31.19
CA HIS A 312 14.11 -39.73 -31.49
C HIS A 312 13.31 -39.96 -30.15
N ARG A 313 12.59 -41.04 -29.80
CA ARG A 313 12.14 -42.31 -30.44
C ARG A 313 10.86 -42.76 -29.71
N GLY A 314 9.76 -43.07 -30.41
CA GLY A 314 8.48 -43.42 -29.76
C GLY A 314 8.13 -44.92 -29.78
N ARG A 315 7.47 -45.42 -28.72
CA ARG A 315 6.63 -46.64 -28.69
C ARG A 315 5.85 -46.74 -27.36
N PRO A 316 4.71 -47.45 -27.30
CA PRO A 316 3.46 -47.25 -28.04
C PRO A 316 2.30 -46.78 -27.12
N ILE A 317 1.24 -46.24 -27.73
CA ILE A 317 -0.04 -45.96 -27.05
C ILE A 317 -0.85 -47.26 -26.88
N GLY A 318 -1.42 -47.48 -25.70
CA GLY A 318 -2.26 -48.64 -25.40
C GLY A 318 -3.25 -48.40 -24.25
N ARG A 319 -4.42 -47.85 -24.63
CA ARG A 319 -5.77 -47.99 -24.03
C ARG A 319 -5.96 -47.99 -22.50
N ASP A 320 -6.77 -47.01 -22.08
CA ASP A 320 -8.01 -47.16 -21.29
C ASP A 320 -7.88 -47.66 -19.82
N GLU A 321 -8.62 -47.15 -18.82
CA GLU A 321 -9.78 -46.25 -18.82
C GLU A 321 -9.97 -45.54 -17.45
N GLN A 322 -10.91 -44.58 -17.36
CA GLN A 322 -11.67 -44.19 -16.16
C GLN A 322 -10.92 -43.76 -14.86
N SER A 323 -10.76 -42.45 -14.66
CA SER A 323 -11.51 -41.70 -13.61
C SER A 323 -10.92 -40.30 -13.37
N ARG A 324 -11.49 -39.28 -14.04
CA ARG A 324 -11.47 -37.89 -13.57
C ARG A 324 -12.84 -37.26 -13.80
N ARG A 325 -13.72 -37.43 -12.81
CA ARG A 325 -14.94 -36.62 -12.73
C ARG A 325 -14.54 -35.18 -12.41
N HIS A 326 -15.13 -34.24 -13.14
CA HIS A 326 -15.14 -32.82 -12.76
C HIS A 326 -15.64 -32.66 -11.32
N ILE A 327 -15.01 -31.76 -10.55
CA ILE A 327 -15.62 -31.07 -9.42
C ILE A 327 -15.42 -29.56 -9.66
N PRO A 328 -16.43 -28.70 -9.40
CA PRO A 328 -16.58 -27.44 -10.15
C PRO A 328 -15.92 -26.22 -9.51
N SER A 329 -15.84 -25.16 -10.30
CA SER A 329 -15.66 -23.78 -9.81
C SER A 329 -16.80 -23.41 -8.85
N PHE A 330 -16.47 -22.76 -7.73
CA PHE A 330 -17.45 -22.13 -6.86
C PHE A 330 -16.94 -20.75 -6.44
N GLU A 331 -17.56 -19.72 -6.98
CA GLU A 331 -17.55 -18.37 -6.40
C GLU A 331 -18.85 -18.19 -5.59
N ASP A 332 -18.67 -17.55 -4.44
CA ASP A 332 -19.63 -16.79 -3.63
C ASP A 332 -21.00 -17.37 -3.23
N ALA A 333 -21.18 -17.43 -1.91
CA ALA A 333 -22.38 -16.88 -1.27
C ALA A 333 -22.09 -16.46 0.17
N SER A 334 -22.24 -15.17 0.50
CA SER A 334 -22.93 -14.67 1.73
C SER A 334 -22.86 -13.13 1.90
N THR A 335 -23.72 -12.39 1.20
CA THR A 335 -24.35 -11.18 1.78
C THR A 335 -25.79 -11.09 1.28
N SER A 336 -26.75 -10.92 2.19
CA SER A 336 -28.18 -11.03 1.89
C SER A 336 -28.84 -9.68 1.56
N GLY A 337 -29.76 -9.71 0.59
CA GLY A 337 -31.01 -8.96 0.67
C GLY A 337 -31.11 -7.62 -0.07
N SER A 338 -31.71 -7.64 -1.26
CA SER A 338 -33.11 -7.24 -1.41
C SER A 338 -33.68 -7.68 -2.78
N ARG A 339 -35.00 -7.67 -2.92
CA ARG A 339 -35.72 -8.06 -4.15
C ARG A 339 -35.79 -6.86 -5.10
N ILE A 340 -35.77 -7.11 -6.42
CA ILE A 340 -36.86 -6.77 -7.34
C ILE A 340 -36.59 -7.36 -8.75
N THR A 341 -37.69 -7.75 -9.37
CA THR A 341 -37.94 -8.45 -10.64
C THR A 341 -37.12 -8.00 -11.85
N GLN A 342 -36.59 -8.96 -12.62
CA GLN A 342 -36.30 -8.77 -14.05
C GLN A 342 -37.58 -8.91 -14.89
N PRO A 343 -37.63 -8.26 -16.07
CA PRO A 343 -38.20 -8.90 -17.25
C PRO A 343 -37.15 -9.18 -18.33
N THR A 344 -37.22 -10.37 -18.88
CA THR A 344 -36.50 -10.84 -20.07
C THR A 344 -36.82 -10.04 -21.34
N THR A 345 -35.89 -9.96 -22.30
CA THR A 345 -36.09 -10.53 -23.66
C THR A 345 -34.84 -10.58 -24.54
N THR A 346 -34.54 -11.81 -24.97
CA THR A 346 -33.92 -12.26 -26.24
C THR A 346 -33.52 -11.24 -27.32
N SER A 347 -32.31 -11.42 -27.89
CA SER A 347 -32.17 -11.92 -29.28
C SER A 347 -30.78 -12.51 -29.55
N ARG A 348 -30.61 -13.27 -30.65
CA ARG A 348 -29.43 -14.09 -30.96
C ARG A 348 -28.58 -13.48 -32.08
N GLY A 349 -27.25 -13.55 -31.96
CA GLY A 349 -26.32 -13.38 -33.07
C GLY A 349 -25.13 -14.34 -32.96
N ARG A 350 -24.99 -15.30 -33.88
CA ARG A 350 -23.83 -16.21 -33.98
C ARG A 350 -22.85 -15.67 -35.03
N GLY A 351 -21.56 -15.59 -34.71
CA GLY A 351 -20.55 -15.16 -35.70
C GLY A 351 -19.08 -15.36 -35.33
N ARG A 352 -18.55 -16.56 -35.58
CA ARG A 352 -17.11 -16.93 -35.74
C ARG A 352 -16.08 -16.55 -34.65
N CYS A 353 -15.54 -17.58 -33.99
CA CYS A 353 -14.24 -17.53 -33.33
C CYS A 353 -13.09 -17.50 -34.35
N GLY A 354 -12.18 -16.52 -34.23
CA GLY A 354 -10.85 -16.55 -34.84
C GLY A 354 -9.82 -17.15 -33.88
N ARG A 355 -8.89 -17.98 -34.39
CA ARG A 355 -7.80 -18.58 -33.59
C ARG A 355 -6.87 -17.48 -33.06
N ARG A 356 -6.63 -17.44 -31.74
CA ARG A 356 -5.51 -16.67 -31.17
C ARG A 356 -4.19 -17.36 -31.51
N SER A 357 -3.36 -16.68 -32.31
CA SER A 357 -1.95 -17.04 -32.47
C SER A 357 -1.22 -16.78 -31.15
N VAL A 358 -0.44 -17.76 -30.68
CA VAL A 358 0.50 -17.55 -29.56
C VAL A 358 1.74 -16.87 -30.12
N VAL A 359 1.78 -15.54 -30.04
CA VAL A 359 3.00 -14.78 -30.35
C VAL A 359 4.00 -14.99 -29.21
N ARG A 360 5.18 -15.53 -29.55
CA ARG A 360 6.34 -15.51 -28.65
C ARG A 360 6.93 -14.11 -28.68
N ASN A 361 7.05 -13.44 -27.54
CA ASN A 361 7.68 -12.12 -27.50
C ASN A 361 9.20 -12.25 -27.78
N PRO A 362 9.76 -11.48 -28.73
CA PRO A 362 11.20 -11.28 -28.86
C PRO A 362 11.72 -10.32 -27.76
N PRO A 363 13.05 -10.07 -27.67
CA PRO A 363 13.61 -9.13 -26.70
C PRO A 363 13.05 -7.72 -26.91
N ILE A 364 12.77 -7.00 -25.82
CA ILE A 364 12.26 -5.62 -25.87
C ILE A 364 13.41 -4.68 -26.25
N HIS A 365 13.50 -4.32 -27.53
CA HIS A 365 14.05 -3.01 -27.92
C HIS A 365 12.98 -1.97 -27.58
N ASP A 366 13.34 -0.98 -26.75
CA ASP A 366 12.43 0.09 -26.37
C ASP A 366 12.40 1.19 -27.46
N THR A 367 11.64 0.91 -28.53
CA THR A 367 11.63 1.71 -29.78
C THR A 367 11.15 3.16 -29.62
N TYR A 368 10.62 3.53 -28.45
CA TYR A 368 10.21 4.89 -28.15
C TYR A 368 11.38 5.77 -27.72
N ILE A 369 12.38 5.22 -27.01
CA ILE A 369 13.57 5.97 -26.57
C ILE A 369 14.39 6.43 -27.77
N GLU A 370 14.59 5.54 -28.75
CA GLU A 370 15.37 5.80 -29.97
C GLU A 370 14.82 6.98 -30.81
N LYS A 371 13.53 7.33 -30.65
CA LYS A 371 12.84 8.43 -31.35
C LYS A 371 12.85 9.77 -30.59
N LEU A 372 13.28 9.78 -29.33
CA LEU A 372 13.42 11.01 -28.54
C LEU A 372 14.79 11.67 -28.80
N PRO A 373 14.93 12.99 -28.54
CA PRO A 373 16.19 13.70 -28.73
C PRO A 373 17.38 12.97 -28.09
N VAL A 374 18.45 12.76 -28.84
CA VAL A 374 19.63 11.95 -28.45
C VAL A 374 20.20 12.40 -27.09
N ASP A 375 20.19 13.70 -26.82
CA ASP A 375 20.63 14.27 -25.54
C ASP A 375 19.84 13.81 -24.32
N LEU A 376 18.55 13.48 -24.50
CA LEU A 376 17.64 13.01 -23.46
C LEU A 376 17.71 11.48 -23.25
N GLN A 377 18.02 10.71 -24.30
CA GLN A 377 17.98 9.24 -24.28
C GLN A 377 18.79 8.64 -23.11
N ARG A 378 19.98 9.17 -22.85
CA ARG A 378 20.86 8.77 -21.72
C ARG A 378 20.28 8.99 -20.31
N TYR A 379 19.22 9.78 -20.18
CA TYR A 379 18.55 10.05 -18.92
C TYR A 379 17.24 9.27 -18.75
N ILE A 380 16.80 8.55 -19.78
CA ILE A 380 15.61 7.70 -19.75
C ILE A 380 16.02 6.28 -19.38
N SER A 381 15.44 5.76 -18.30
CA SER A 381 15.66 4.40 -17.82
C SER A 381 14.88 3.36 -18.64
N HIS A 382 13.62 3.66 -18.96
CA HIS A 382 12.71 2.86 -19.77
C HIS A 382 11.44 3.65 -20.07
N THR A 383 10.68 3.25 -21.08
CA THR A 383 9.30 3.68 -21.31
C THR A 383 8.32 2.55 -20.97
N VAL A 384 7.05 2.92 -20.74
CA VAL A 384 5.95 1.95 -20.66
C VAL A 384 4.84 2.40 -21.59
N ASP A 385 4.58 1.55 -22.58
CA ASP A 385 3.52 1.73 -23.57
C ASP A 385 2.13 1.59 -22.93
N VAL A 386 1.13 2.29 -23.48
CA VAL A 386 -0.27 2.31 -23.02
C VAL A 386 -1.21 2.12 -24.21
N GLN A 387 -2.49 1.84 -23.96
CA GLN A 387 -3.43 1.58 -25.05
C GLN A 387 -3.57 2.76 -26.06
N PRO A 388 -3.39 2.54 -27.39
CA PRO A 388 -3.46 3.59 -28.42
C PRO A 388 -4.91 3.78 -28.94
N ASP A 389 -5.82 4.20 -28.06
CA ASP A 389 -7.25 4.41 -28.34
C ASP A 389 -7.65 5.90 -28.44
N GLY A 390 -6.67 6.80 -28.52
CA GLY A 390 -6.85 8.25 -28.44
C GLY A 390 -6.95 8.80 -27.00
N HIS A 391 -6.95 7.93 -25.98
CA HIS A 391 -6.83 8.31 -24.57
C HIS A 391 -5.41 8.15 -24.03
N CYS A 392 -4.44 7.71 -24.84
CA CYS A 392 -3.08 7.36 -24.43
C CYS A 392 -2.40 8.40 -23.53
N GLY A 393 -2.51 9.71 -23.81
CA GLY A 393 -1.98 10.76 -22.94
C GLY A 393 -2.60 10.73 -21.53
N PHE A 394 -3.92 10.59 -21.46
CA PHE A 394 -4.66 10.48 -20.19
C PHE A 394 -4.40 9.14 -19.48
N ARG A 395 -4.22 8.04 -20.23
CA ARG A 395 -3.84 6.71 -19.70
C ARG A 395 -2.44 6.72 -19.09
N ALA A 396 -1.48 7.36 -19.77
CA ALA A 396 -0.11 7.53 -19.28
C ALA A 396 -0.07 8.40 -18.01
N ILE A 397 -0.79 9.54 -17.99
CA ILE A 397 -0.93 10.37 -16.78
C ILE A 397 -1.59 9.57 -15.64
N ALA A 398 -2.70 8.87 -15.90
CA ALA A 398 -3.41 8.05 -14.90
C ALA A 398 -2.46 7.02 -14.24
N ALA A 399 -1.71 6.26 -15.05
CA ALA A 399 -0.75 5.29 -14.56
C ALA A 399 0.37 5.92 -13.71
N LEU A 400 0.90 7.07 -14.14
CA LEU A 400 2.00 7.78 -13.46
C LEU A 400 1.59 8.46 -12.15
N ILE A 401 0.37 9.01 -12.06
CA ILE A 401 -0.11 9.63 -10.81
C ILE A 401 -0.47 8.59 -9.75
N GLY A 402 -0.85 7.38 -10.16
CA GLY A 402 -1.03 6.22 -9.29
C GLY A 402 -2.05 5.18 -9.79
N TYR A 403 -3.00 5.58 -10.63
CA TYR A 403 -4.15 4.78 -11.06
C TYR A 403 -3.76 3.59 -11.97
N SER A 404 -4.74 2.86 -12.48
CA SER A 404 -4.56 2.04 -13.69
C SER A 404 -4.67 2.90 -14.95
N GLU A 405 -4.27 2.37 -16.11
CA GLU A 405 -4.53 3.03 -17.40
C GLU A 405 -6.03 3.32 -17.59
N GLU A 406 -6.92 2.43 -17.11
CA GLU A 406 -8.38 2.64 -17.13
C GLU A 406 -8.86 3.87 -16.32
N GLY A 407 -7.99 4.46 -15.50
CA GLY A 407 -8.27 5.72 -14.79
C GLY A 407 -8.25 6.97 -15.66
N TRP A 408 -8.05 6.85 -16.98
CA TRP A 408 -8.01 7.99 -17.91
C TRP A 408 -9.28 8.87 -17.88
N SER A 409 -10.44 8.27 -17.60
CA SER A 409 -11.73 8.97 -17.55
C SER A 409 -11.83 9.85 -16.31
N GLN A 410 -11.33 9.35 -15.18
CA GLN A 410 -11.17 10.12 -13.94
C GLN A 410 -10.23 11.31 -14.16
N VAL A 411 -9.08 11.09 -14.84
CA VAL A 411 -8.15 12.20 -15.16
C VAL A 411 -8.84 13.29 -16.00
N ARG A 412 -9.63 12.93 -17.02
CA ARG A 412 -10.39 13.91 -17.81
C ARG A 412 -11.36 14.72 -16.94
N LEU A 413 -12.14 14.05 -16.08
CA LEU A 413 -13.09 14.70 -15.18
C LEU A 413 -12.40 15.67 -14.21
N GLU A 414 -11.30 15.25 -13.60
CA GLU A 414 -10.54 16.06 -12.63
C GLU A 414 -9.87 17.29 -13.26
N LEU A 415 -9.47 17.21 -14.53
CA LEU A 415 -8.96 18.35 -15.29
C LEU A 415 -10.08 19.32 -15.71
N ILE A 416 -11.29 18.81 -16.02
CA ILE A 416 -12.48 19.65 -16.22
C ILE A 416 -12.81 20.42 -14.93
N GLU A 417 -12.85 19.74 -13.79
CA GLU A 417 -13.07 20.35 -12.48
C GLU A 417 -12.02 21.43 -12.16
N GLU A 418 -10.74 21.13 -12.38
CA GLU A 418 -9.63 22.07 -12.15
C GLU A 418 -9.79 23.34 -12.98
N ILE A 419 -10.09 23.21 -14.28
CA ILE A 419 -10.28 24.36 -15.17
C ILE A 419 -11.53 25.16 -14.76
N GLN A 420 -12.64 24.50 -14.43
CA GLN A 420 -13.87 25.16 -14.04
C GLN A 420 -13.75 25.91 -12.70
N GLN A 421 -13.11 25.29 -11.69
CA GLN A 421 -12.92 25.89 -10.37
C GLN A 421 -11.94 27.07 -10.36
N ASN A 422 -11.05 27.16 -11.35
CA ASN A 422 -10.00 28.17 -11.43
C ASN A 422 -10.05 28.92 -12.77
N LYS A 423 -11.25 29.08 -13.33
CA LYS A 423 -11.44 29.58 -14.70
C LYS A 423 -10.76 30.92 -14.94
N ASP A 424 -10.90 31.89 -14.03
CA ASP A 424 -10.31 33.22 -14.17
C ASP A 424 -8.78 33.19 -14.22
N LEU A 425 -8.15 32.23 -13.51
CA LEU A 425 -6.70 32.03 -13.53
C LEU A 425 -6.23 31.51 -14.90
N TYR A 426 -6.92 30.52 -15.45
CA TYR A 426 -6.58 29.96 -16.76
C TYR A 426 -6.93 30.92 -17.91
N ASP A 427 -8.03 31.66 -17.83
CA ASP A 427 -8.41 32.71 -18.80
C ASP A 427 -7.43 33.90 -18.81
N GLN A 428 -6.70 34.13 -17.71
CA GLN A 428 -5.61 35.12 -17.63
C GLN A 428 -4.25 34.56 -18.09
N LEU A 429 -3.98 33.29 -17.80
CA LEU A 429 -2.73 32.63 -18.17
C LEU A 429 -2.58 32.44 -19.68
N TYR A 430 -3.66 32.05 -20.36
CA TYR A 430 -3.62 31.72 -21.78
C TYR A 430 -3.93 32.94 -22.65
N PRO A 431 -3.05 33.31 -23.61
CA PRO A 431 -3.28 34.48 -24.47
C PRO A 431 -4.50 34.36 -25.40
N ASP A 432 -4.90 33.15 -25.77
CA ASP A 432 -6.12 32.90 -26.56
C ASP A 432 -7.34 32.72 -25.66
N ARG A 433 -8.29 33.67 -25.81
CA ARG A 433 -9.60 33.70 -25.14
C ARG A 433 -10.41 32.40 -25.33
N ASN A 434 -10.22 31.68 -26.42
CA ASN A 434 -10.97 30.46 -26.73
C ASN A 434 -10.32 29.21 -26.16
N LEU A 435 -9.02 29.24 -25.82
CA LEU A 435 -8.26 28.04 -25.48
C LEU A 435 -8.85 27.29 -24.28
N VAL A 436 -9.32 27.99 -23.25
CA VAL A 436 -9.99 27.36 -22.09
C VAL A 436 -11.27 26.63 -22.49
N ALA A 437 -12.05 27.18 -23.42
CA ALA A 437 -13.25 26.51 -23.95
C ALA A 437 -12.86 25.30 -24.83
N THR A 438 -11.82 25.41 -25.64
CA THR A 438 -11.27 24.31 -26.46
C THR A 438 -10.72 23.17 -25.60
N LEU A 439 -10.04 23.48 -24.48
CA LEU A 439 -9.57 22.47 -23.51
C LEU A 439 -10.74 21.75 -22.84
N LEU A 440 -11.74 22.48 -22.35
CA LEU A 440 -12.94 21.87 -21.77
C LEU A 440 -13.69 20.99 -22.79
N PHE A 441 -13.73 21.40 -24.05
CA PHE A 441 -14.29 20.61 -25.13
C PHE A 441 -13.48 19.32 -25.39
N SER A 442 -12.15 19.42 -25.57
CA SER A 442 -11.29 18.27 -25.85
C SER A 442 -11.23 17.26 -24.70
N LEU A 443 -11.40 17.73 -23.46
CA LEU A 443 -11.50 16.88 -22.27
C LEU A 443 -12.83 16.10 -22.19
N ASN A 444 -13.94 16.67 -22.69
CA ASN A 444 -15.30 16.15 -22.54
C ASN A 444 -15.63 14.99 -23.51
N TRP A 445 -14.90 13.87 -23.38
CA TRP A 445 -15.16 12.63 -24.12
C TRP A 445 -14.87 11.41 -23.25
N PHE A 446 -15.86 10.52 -23.13
CA PHE A 446 -15.85 9.39 -22.19
C PHE A 446 -16.19 8.03 -22.83
N GLU A 447 -16.29 7.98 -24.17
CA GLU A 447 -16.45 6.72 -24.91
C GLU A 447 -15.09 6.01 -25.12
N PRO A 448 -15.03 4.68 -25.35
CA PRO A 448 -13.77 3.92 -25.35
C PRO A 448 -12.75 4.21 -26.45
N TRP A 449 -13.08 5.06 -27.43
CA TRP A 449 -12.19 5.48 -28.51
C TRP A 449 -12.37 6.99 -28.70
N ALA A 450 -11.30 7.77 -28.61
CA ALA A 450 -11.34 9.22 -28.81
C ALA A 450 -10.99 9.62 -30.25
N PRO A 451 -11.88 10.34 -30.95
CA PRO A 451 -11.52 11.09 -32.15
C PRO A 451 -10.41 12.13 -31.87
N GLU A 452 -9.66 12.50 -32.90
CA GLU A 452 -8.48 13.40 -32.82
C GLU A 452 -8.77 14.74 -32.12
N MET A 453 -9.95 15.31 -32.34
CA MET A 453 -10.43 16.54 -31.68
C MET A 453 -10.56 16.46 -30.14
N TYR A 454 -10.44 15.26 -29.56
CA TYR A 454 -10.45 15.00 -28.11
C TYR A 454 -9.12 14.45 -27.59
N TRP A 455 -8.06 14.42 -28.40
CA TRP A 455 -6.73 13.98 -27.97
C TRP A 455 -6.09 15.00 -27.00
N MET A 456 -5.10 14.55 -26.25
CA MET A 456 -4.37 15.39 -25.30
C MET A 456 -3.43 16.36 -26.03
N ASP A 457 -3.71 17.65 -25.96
CA ASP A 457 -2.72 18.68 -26.29
C ASP A 457 -1.81 18.94 -25.07
N SER A 458 -0.60 18.35 -25.13
CA SER A 458 0.34 18.30 -24.01
C SER A 458 0.89 19.65 -23.56
N MET A 459 0.92 20.68 -24.41
CA MET A 459 1.47 21.99 -24.05
C MET A 459 0.50 22.76 -23.12
N PRO A 460 -0.72 23.14 -23.54
CA PRO A 460 -1.63 23.88 -22.69
C PRO A 460 -2.16 23.03 -21.53
N LEU A 461 -2.45 21.74 -21.74
CA LEU A 461 -2.98 20.89 -20.68
C LEU A 461 -1.94 20.51 -19.62
N GLY A 462 -0.65 20.55 -19.96
CA GLY A 462 0.43 20.18 -19.04
C GLY A 462 0.47 21.02 -17.75
N ILE A 463 0.18 22.33 -17.84
CA ILE A 463 0.11 23.23 -16.68
C ILE A 463 -1.11 22.90 -15.80
N VAL A 464 -2.25 22.54 -16.42
CA VAL A 464 -3.46 22.11 -15.71
C VAL A 464 -3.20 20.81 -14.94
N ILE A 465 -2.54 19.83 -15.59
CA ILE A 465 -2.16 18.54 -14.98
C ILE A 465 -1.19 18.77 -13.80
N ALA A 466 -0.15 19.57 -13.99
CA ALA A 466 0.80 19.92 -12.93
C ALA A 466 0.08 20.56 -11.73
N SER A 467 -0.83 21.51 -11.98
CA SER A 467 -1.58 22.25 -10.97
C SER A 467 -2.59 21.40 -10.22
N ARG A 468 -3.36 20.54 -10.91
CA ARG A 468 -4.36 19.64 -10.29
C ARG A 468 -3.70 18.63 -9.36
N TYR A 469 -2.62 17.99 -9.81
CA TYR A 469 -1.97 16.89 -9.07
C TYR A 469 -0.81 17.34 -8.18
N ASN A 470 -0.47 18.64 -8.18
CA ASN A 470 0.63 19.21 -7.40
C ASN A 470 1.96 18.48 -7.65
N LEU A 471 2.34 18.37 -8.92
CA LEU A 471 3.53 17.65 -9.38
C LEU A 471 4.26 18.43 -10.47
N VAL A 472 5.51 18.06 -10.73
CA VAL A 472 6.23 18.49 -11.94
C VAL A 472 5.98 17.47 -13.04
N LEU A 473 5.49 17.93 -14.18
CA LEU A 473 5.27 17.10 -15.37
C LEU A 473 6.30 17.45 -16.43
N HIS A 474 7.07 16.47 -16.88
CA HIS A 474 7.88 16.58 -18.09
C HIS A 474 7.12 15.98 -19.28
N THR A 475 7.00 16.74 -20.37
CA THR A 475 6.44 16.26 -21.63
C THR A 475 7.54 16.30 -22.68
N PHE A 476 7.98 15.16 -23.20
CA PHE A 476 9.01 15.09 -24.24
C PHE A 476 8.37 14.83 -25.60
N GLY A 477 8.79 15.53 -26.65
CA GLY A 477 8.48 15.18 -28.03
C GLY A 477 9.70 14.62 -28.76
N GLU A 478 9.53 14.22 -30.01
CA GLU A 478 10.63 13.76 -30.90
C GLU A 478 11.68 14.87 -31.17
N ASN A 479 11.37 16.13 -30.90
CA ASN A 479 12.26 17.27 -31.05
C ASN A 479 12.43 17.98 -29.69
N ILE A 480 13.62 18.50 -29.41
CA ILE A 480 13.91 19.27 -28.19
C ILE A 480 12.99 20.51 -28.06
N ALA A 481 12.53 21.07 -29.17
CA ALA A 481 11.58 22.19 -29.21
C ALA A 481 10.15 21.81 -28.76
N SER A 482 9.81 20.53 -28.70
CA SER A 482 8.56 20.00 -28.14
C SER A 482 8.74 19.33 -26.77
N CYS A 483 9.87 19.60 -26.10
CA CYS A 483 10.14 19.19 -24.72
C CYS A 483 9.81 20.33 -23.74
N PHE A 484 8.91 20.08 -22.78
CA PHE A 484 8.48 21.06 -21.78
C PHE A 484 8.51 20.49 -20.35
N THR A 485 8.61 21.39 -19.38
CA THR A 485 8.48 21.09 -17.95
C THR A 485 7.40 22.00 -17.37
N HIS A 486 6.32 21.40 -16.88
CA HIS A 486 5.14 22.09 -16.36
C HIS A 486 5.16 22.08 -14.84
N LEU A 487 4.75 23.20 -14.24
CA LEU A 487 4.82 23.45 -12.80
C LEU A 487 3.45 23.83 -12.22
N PRO A 488 3.16 23.47 -10.96
CA PRO A 488 1.88 23.72 -10.32
C PRO A 488 1.69 25.19 -9.94
N LEU A 489 0.71 25.87 -10.52
CA LEU A 489 0.46 27.30 -10.34
C LEU A 489 0.10 27.70 -8.89
N LYS A 490 -0.48 26.78 -8.12
CA LYS A 490 -1.18 27.08 -6.84
C LYS A 490 -0.45 26.60 -5.59
N SER A 491 0.78 26.09 -5.71
CA SER A 491 1.53 25.53 -4.58
C SER A 491 2.86 26.26 -4.35
N PRO A 492 3.28 26.46 -3.09
CA PRO A 492 4.63 26.95 -2.82
C PRO A 492 5.68 25.98 -3.39
N PRO A 493 6.86 26.48 -3.80
CA PRO A 493 7.92 25.64 -4.36
C PRO A 493 8.35 24.57 -3.35
N VAL A 494 7.97 23.32 -3.63
CA VAL A 494 8.28 22.16 -2.78
C VAL A 494 9.78 21.85 -2.84
N PRO A 495 10.47 21.61 -1.71
CA PRO A 495 11.86 21.17 -1.70
C PRO A 495 12.07 19.94 -2.58
N ASN A 496 13.21 19.85 -3.28
CA ASN A 496 13.46 18.79 -4.26
C ASN A 496 13.30 17.36 -3.71
N GLN A 497 13.43 17.14 -2.40
CA GLN A 497 13.27 15.83 -1.76
C GLN A 497 11.80 15.41 -1.54
N GLU A 498 10.84 16.35 -1.53
CA GLU A 498 9.41 16.09 -1.31
C GLU A 498 8.58 16.23 -2.60
N ARG A 499 9.24 16.57 -3.71
CA ARG A 499 8.65 16.85 -5.00
C ARG A 499 8.25 15.56 -5.73
N ARG A 500 7.01 15.48 -6.22
CA ARG A 500 6.60 14.44 -7.17
C ARG A 500 6.90 14.90 -8.59
N GLU A 501 7.60 14.07 -9.35
CA GLU A 501 8.00 14.32 -10.73
C GLU A 501 7.54 13.12 -11.58
N ILE A 502 6.91 13.38 -12.73
CA ILE A 502 6.49 12.36 -13.70
C ILE A 502 6.84 12.82 -15.12
N ALA A 503 7.02 11.88 -16.04
CA ALA A 503 7.32 12.19 -17.43
C ALA A 503 6.50 11.36 -18.42
N ILE A 504 6.08 11.99 -19.51
CA ILE A 504 5.45 11.35 -20.67
C ILE A 504 6.19 11.76 -21.94
N ALA A 505 6.15 10.89 -22.96
CA ALA A 505 6.67 11.19 -24.30
C ALA A 505 5.55 11.12 -25.34
N HIS A 506 5.51 12.11 -26.24
CA HIS A 506 4.67 12.12 -27.44
C HIS A 506 5.51 11.72 -28.66
N VAL A 507 5.15 10.61 -29.29
CA VAL A 507 5.88 9.98 -30.39
C VAL A 507 4.87 9.60 -31.48
N GLY A 508 5.01 10.19 -32.66
CA GLY A 508 3.98 10.20 -33.70
C GLY A 508 2.66 10.79 -33.16
N ASN A 509 1.63 9.94 -33.10
CA ASN A 509 0.28 10.26 -32.61
C ASN A 509 -0.02 9.54 -31.28
N HIS A 510 1.01 9.16 -30.52
CA HIS A 510 0.87 8.31 -29.34
C HIS A 510 1.66 8.84 -28.15
N PHE A 511 1.13 8.63 -26.94
CA PHE A 511 1.79 8.97 -25.69
C PHE A 511 2.24 7.71 -24.96
N VAL A 512 3.45 7.72 -24.41
CA VAL A 512 3.98 6.68 -23.53
C VAL A 512 4.44 7.25 -22.19
N GLN A 513 4.48 6.41 -21.15
CA GLN A 513 5.08 6.77 -19.87
C GLN A 513 6.60 6.77 -19.98
N VAL A 514 7.28 7.70 -19.33
CA VAL A 514 8.75 7.81 -19.34
C VAL A 514 9.28 7.77 -17.91
N PHE A 515 10.22 6.88 -17.63
CA PHE A 515 10.89 6.79 -16.34
C PHE A 515 12.33 7.28 -16.46
N LEU A 516 12.69 8.27 -15.65
CA LEU A 516 14.00 8.92 -15.70
C LEU A 516 14.99 8.32 -14.69
N HIS A 517 16.28 8.35 -15.01
CA HIS A 517 17.35 7.98 -14.09
C HIS A 517 17.50 9.01 -12.96
N PRO A 518 17.91 8.61 -11.74
CA PRO A 518 18.26 9.56 -10.69
C PRO A 518 19.32 10.57 -11.14
N HIS A 519 19.18 11.83 -10.74
CA HIS A 519 20.08 12.94 -11.07
C HIS A 519 20.12 13.35 -12.57
N TYR A 520 19.05 13.13 -13.32
CA TYR A 520 18.88 13.74 -14.64
C TYR A 520 18.94 15.29 -14.55
N PRO A 521 19.48 15.98 -15.57
CA PRO A 521 19.61 17.44 -15.56
C PRO A 521 18.26 18.12 -15.79
N VAL A 522 17.57 18.44 -14.71
CA VAL A 522 16.44 19.39 -14.74
C VAL A 522 17.00 20.80 -15.00
N PRO A 523 16.45 21.58 -15.94
CA PRO A 523 16.78 23.00 -16.06
C PRO A 523 16.55 23.70 -14.71
N PRO A 524 17.50 24.51 -14.21
CA PRO A 524 17.36 25.15 -12.90
C PRO A 524 16.11 26.03 -12.89
N PHE A 525 15.28 25.87 -11.86
CA PHE A 525 14.02 26.60 -11.75
C PHE A 525 14.27 28.11 -11.77
N PRO A 526 13.54 28.88 -12.60
CA PRO A 526 13.68 30.33 -12.61
C PRO A 526 13.34 30.90 -11.23
N THR A 527 14.23 31.72 -10.68
CA THR A 527 14.09 32.26 -9.31
C THR A 527 12.84 33.11 -9.12
N TRP A 528 12.27 33.66 -10.19
CA TRP A 528 10.99 34.39 -10.16
C TRP A 528 9.78 33.51 -9.84
N TRP A 529 9.86 32.18 -10.00
CA TRP A 529 8.81 31.25 -9.55
C TRP A 529 8.61 31.28 -8.02
N CYS A 530 9.59 31.77 -7.26
CA CYS A 530 9.48 31.97 -5.82
C CYS A 530 8.77 33.28 -5.41
N GLN A 531 8.36 34.14 -6.35
CA GLN A 531 7.92 35.52 -6.03
C GLN A 531 6.50 35.89 -6.49
N THR A 532 5.85 35.16 -7.40
CA THR A 532 4.47 35.45 -7.81
C THR A 532 3.42 34.83 -6.89
N PHE A 533 3.41 35.25 -5.63
CA PHE A 533 2.16 35.34 -4.88
C PHE A 533 1.49 36.66 -5.29
N ILE A 534 0.58 36.59 -6.27
CA ILE A 534 -0.33 37.70 -6.54
C ILE A 534 -1.33 37.72 -5.39
N VAL A 535 -1.34 38.84 -4.65
CA VAL A 535 -2.20 39.10 -3.49
C VAL A 535 -3.63 39.42 -3.92
#